data_AF-A0A3Q1JFT8-F1
#
_entry.id   AF-A0A3Q1JFT8-F1
#
_cell.length_a   1.000
_cell.length_b   1.000
_cell.length_c   1.000
_cell.angle_alpha   90.00
_cell.angle_beta   90.00
_cell.angle_gamma   90.00
#
_symmetry.space_group_name_H-M   'P 1'
#
loop_
_entity.id
_entity.type
_entity.pdbx_description
1 polymer ?
#
loop_
_entity_poly.entity_id
_entity_poly.type
_entity_poly.pdbx_seq_one_letter_code
_entity_poly.pdbx_strand_id
1 'polypeptide(L)'
;MLGHLHPSFSCTHGGLSVLIFILFINGFIVGSDVTQTSILWKNKGDGATMNCSHTKDINFYQMYWYRQLPGETMELIVFTTTTSKDFGKLSQDKFSASKPDARTGTFTVKNLESGDKGLYFCAVSQHSDTDTTTGTKLTVLDPTRNISSPYVTVLPPSPNECQKEKHVSKTIVCVATRFYPDHVTLSWDIDGKNIAAGVATDADAQLDDDGYKITSRLRVSAQDWFTPGKKFTCTVTACMESS
;
A
#
# COMPACT_ATOMS: atom_id res chain seq x y z
N MET A 1 17.86 -45.16 -1.88
CA MET A 1 18.87 -44.46 -2.70
C MET A 1 18.14 -43.36 -3.46
N LEU A 2 18.66 -42.13 -3.40
CA LEU A 2 18.04 -40.90 -3.93
C LEU A 2 17.76 -40.94 -5.44
N GLY A 3 16.77 -40.14 -5.86
CA GLY A 3 16.62 -39.68 -7.24
C GLY A 3 15.34 -38.87 -7.46
N HIS A 4 15.43 -37.54 -7.34
CA HIS A 4 14.39 -36.55 -7.68
C HIS A 4 14.06 -36.50 -9.18
N LEU A 5 12.83 -36.10 -9.53
CA LEU A 5 12.50 -34.96 -10.44
C LEU A 5 10.96 -34.87 -10.65
N HIS A 6 10.38 -33.70 -10.36
CA HIS A 6 9.07 -33.20 -10.86
C HIS A 6 9.37 -32.33 -12.12
N PRO A 7 8.39 -31.79 -12.91
CA PRO A 7 6.94 -31.97 -12.92
C PRO A 7 6.32 -32.16 -14.34
N SER A 8 5.10 -32.67 -14.44
CA SER A 8 4.18 -32.29 -15.52
C SER A 8 2.72 -32.49 -15.11
N PHE A 9 1.99 -31.38 -14.98
CA PHE A 9 0.52 -31.38 -14.94
C PHE A 9 0.01 -31.32 -16.37
N SER A 10 -0.80 -32.32 -16.75
CA SER A 10 -1.56 -32.34 -18.00
C SER A 10 -3.04 -32.27 -17.65
N CYS A 11 -3.74 -31.26 -18.17
CA CYS A 11 -5.19 -31.29 -18.33
C CYS A 11 -5.50 -31.00 -19.79
N THR A 12 -5.88 -32.04 -20.54
CA THR A 12 -6.40 -31.94 -21.90
C THR A 12 -7.89 -31.66 -21.84
N HIS A 13 -8.36 -30.67 -22.60
CA HIS A 13 -9.74 -30.57 -23.04
C HIS A 13 -9.74 -30.26 -24.53
N GLY A 14 -10.38 -31.14 -25.31
CA GLY A 14 -10.58 -30.96 -26.74
C GLY A 14 -11.77 -30.04 -27.03
N GLY A 15 -11.77 -29.42 -28.21
CA GLY A 15 -12.97 -28.89 -28.83
C GLY A 15 -12.87 -27.47 -29.39
N LEU A 16 -12.82 -27.42 -30.73
CA LEU A 16 -13.11 -26.33 -31.68
C LEU A 16 -12.41 -24.96 -31.54
N SER A 17 -11.52 -24.73 -32.50
CA SER A 17 -10.92 -23.44 -32.84
C SER A 17 -11.95 -22.48 -33.46
N VAL A 18 -12.19 -21.36 -32.78
CA VAL A 18 -12.72 -20.13 -33.40
C VAL A 18 -11.65 -19.06 -33.17
N LEU A 19 -10.94 -18.70 -34.23
CA LEU A 19 -9.93 -17.65 -34.23
C LEU A 19 -10.60 -16.27 -34.09
N ILE A 20 -10.80 -15.82 -32.85
CA ILE A 20 -11.04 -14.41 -32.54
C ILE A 20 -9.68 -13.78 -32.28
N PHE A 21 -9.20 -12.96 -33.21
CA PHE A 21 -8.04 -12.09 -33.01
C PHE A 21 -8.42 -11.01 -31.98
N ILE A 22 -8.27 -11.31 -30.70
CA ILE A 22 -8.27 -10.29 -29.64
C ILE A 22 -6.89 -9.66 -29.68
N LEU A 23 -6.80 -8.43 -30.18
CA LEU A 23 -5.67 -7.54 -29.92
C LEU A 23 -5.58 -7.37 -28.40
N PHE A 24 -4.72 -8.16 -27.76
CA PHE A 24 -4.23 -7.88 -26.43
C PHE A 24 -3.45 -6.57 -26.53
N ILE A 25 -4.15 -5.47 -26.31
CA ILE A 25 -3.49 -4.28 -25.76
C ILE A 25 -2.79 -4.76 -24.48
N ASN A 26 -1.46 -4.75 -24.51
CA ASN A 26 -0.68 -4.92 -23.30
C ASN A 26 -1.21 -3.88 -22.32
N GLY A 27 -1.93 -4.33 -21.30
CA GLY A 27 -2.24 -3.50 -20.16
C GLY A 27 -0.90 -3.00 -19.66
N PHE A 28 -0.70 -1.68 -19.68
CA PHE A 28 0.41 -1.07 -19.01
C PHE A 28 0.28 -1.43 -17.53
N ILE A 29 1.01 -2.45 -17.09
CA ILE A 29 1.38 -2.57 -15.70
C ILE A 29 2.28 -1.37 -15.47
N VAL A 30 1.77 -0.33 -14.81
CA VAL A 30 2.62 0.72 -14.27
C VAL A 30 3.42 0.06 -13.14
N GLY A 31 4.48 -0.66 -13.52
CA GLY A 31 5.48 -1.11 -12.57
C GLY A 31 6.24 0.13 -12.13
N SER A 32 6.13 0.48 -10.85
CA SER A 32 7.10 1.42 -10.28
C SER A 32 8.48 0.77 -10.40
N ASP A 33 9.43 1.46 -11.02
CA ASP A 33 10.80 0.97 -11.13
C ASP A 33 11.50 0.88 -9.77
N VAL A 34 10.91 1.46 -8.71
CA VAL A 34 11.40 1.48 -7.34
C VAL A 34 10.43 0.72 -6.43
N THR A 35 10.94 -0.31 -5.76
CA THR A 35 10.27 -1.04 -4.69
C THR A 35 10.80 -0.58 -3.34
N GLN A 36 9.90 -0.30 -2.39
CA GLN A 36 10.27 0.12 -1.03
C GLN A 36 9.36 -0.57 -0.01
N THR A 37 9.82 -0.70 1.23
CA THR A 37 8.96 -1.05 2.38
C THR A 37 7.72 -0.14 2.37
N SER A 38 6.51 -0.66 2.18
CA SER A 38 5.33 0.20 2.01
C SER A 38 4.87 0.83 3.33
N ILE A 39 4.93 0.06 4.41
CA ILE A 39 4.40 0.44 5.71
C ILE A 39 5.33 -0.09 6.81
N LEU A 40 5.56 0.73 7.84
CA LEU A 40 6.35 0.36 9.01
C LEU A 40 5.77 1.01 10.26
N TRP A 41 5.61 0.25 11.35
CA TRP A 41 5.36 0.82 12.67
C TRP A 41 6.29 0.19 13.70
N LYS A 42 6.77 1.01 14.64
CA LYS A 42 7.76 0.64 15.64
C LYS A 42 7.52 1.38 16.95
N ASN A 43 8.04 0.86 18.05
CA ASN A 43 7.88 1.52 19.34
C ASN A 43 8.80 2.74 19.43
N LYS A 44 8.46 3.66 20.34
CA LYS A 44 9.35 4.76 20.72
C LYS A 44 10.70 4.19 21.20
N GLY A 45 11.79 4.77 20.73
CA GLY A 45 13.16 4.34 21.05
C GLY A 45 13.72 3.25 20.12
N ASP A 46 12.88 2.55 19.35
CA ASP A 46 13.35 1.57 18.38
C ASP A 46 14.06 2.25 17.19
N GLY A 47 14.77 1.45 16.39
CA GLY A 47 15.20 1.84 15.05
C GLY A 47 14.22 1.34 13.98
N ALA A 48 13.79 2.22 13.07
CA ALA A 48 12.96 1.86 11.92
C ALA A 48 13.81 1.82 10.64
N THR A 49 14.05 0.62 10.11
CA THR A 49 14.79 0.42 8.85
C THR A 49 13.84 0.19 7.68
N MET A 50 13.99 1.01 6.65
CA MET A 50 13.31 0.93 5.37
C MET A 50 14.26 0.39 4.31
N ASN A 51 13.77 -0.55 3.51
CA ASN A 51 14.50 -1.13 2.39
C ASN A 51 14.01 -0.51 1.09
N CYS A 52 14.92 -0.23 0.18
CA CYS A 52 14.63 0.23 -1.17
C CYS A 52 15.42 -0.58 -2.20
N SER A 53 14.77 -0.93 -3.31
CA SER A 53 15.39 -1.58 -4.45
C SER A 53 14.81 -1.06 -5.77
N HIS A 54 15.53 -1.22 -6.87
CA HIS A 54 15.01 -0.83 -8.18
C HIS A 54 15.42 -1.78 -9.32
N THR A 55 14.62 -1.74 -10.39
CA THR A 55 14.81 -2.57 -11.60
C THR A 55 15.59 -1.87 -12.70
N LYS A 56 15.83 -0.55 -12.59
CA LYS A 56 16.67 0.24 -13.53
C LYS A 56 18.08 -0.32 -13.72
N ASP A 57 18.79 0.13 -14.75
CA ASP A 57 20.17 -0.30 -15.01
C ASP A 57 21.16 0.15 -13.91
N ILE A 58 22.38 -0.37 -13.97
CA ILE A 58 23.42 -0.14 -12.94
C ILE A 58 23.91 1.30 -12.88
N ASN A 59 23.65 2.13 -13.89
CA ASN A 59 24.02 3.53 -13.88
C ASN A 59 23.11 4.34 -12.96
N PHE A 60 21.97 3.79 -12.51
CA PHE A 60 21.14 4.37 -11.45
C PHE A 60 21.76 4.15 -10.06
N TYR A 61 23.05 4.47 -9.90
CA TYR A 61 23.82 4.18 -8.70
C TYR A 61 23.58 5.20 -7.56
N GLN A 62 22.76 6.23 -7.81
CA GLN A 62 22.38 7.24 -6.85
C GLN A 62 21.05 6.88 -6.18
N MET A 63 20.98 6.95 -4.85
CA MET A 63 19.74 6.73 -4.09
C MET A 63 19.51 7.84 -3.08
N TYR A 64 18.29 8.39 -3.09
CA TYR A 64 17.87 9.51 -2.28
C TYR A 64 16.77 9.08 -1.33
N TRP A 65 16.83 9.57 -0.10
CA TRP A 65 15.81 9.39 0.91
C TRP A 65 15.23 10.72 1.32
N TYR A 66 13.92 10.89 1.17
CA TYR A 66 13.17 12.07 1.55
C TYR A 66 12.24 11.76 2.72
N ARG A 67 11.85 12.78 3.48
CA ARG A 67 10.72 12.72 4.42
C ARG A 67 9.70 13.79 4.12
N GLN A 68 8.45 13.50 4.46
CA GLN A 68 7.36 14.45 4.52
C GLN A 68 6.57 14.21 5.81
N LEU A 69 6.75 15.11 6.78
CA LEU A 69 6.01 15.09 8.03
C LEU A 69 4.61 15.69 7.83
N PRO A 70 3.62 15.35 8.68
CA PRO A 70 2.28 15.92 8.59
C PRO A 70 2.29 17.45 8.61
N GLY A 71 1.77 18.08 7.55
CA GLY A 71 1.71 19.54 7.40
C GLY A 71 2.99 20.20 6.86
N GLU A 72 4.03 19.42 6.57
CA GLU A 72 5.31 19.91 6.05
C GLU A 72 5.52 19.57 4.56
N THR A 73 6.44 20.30 3.93
CA THR A 73 6.91 20.00 2.57
C THR A 73 7.93 18.86 2.60
N MET A 74 8.09 18.18 1.46
CA MET A 74 9.11 17.13 1.32
C MET A 74 10.52 17.70 1.51
N GLU A 75 11.35 17.01 2.31
CA GLU A 75 12.74 17.38 2.62
C GLU A 75 13.68 16.20 2.28
N LEU A 76 14.79 16.49 1.59
CA LEU A 76 15.85 15.50 1.34
C LEU A 76 16.62 15.23 2.64
N ILE A 77 16.66 13.97 3.07
CA ILE A 77 17.39 13.55 4.26
C ILE A 77 18.84 13.21 3.93
N VAL A 78 19.00 12.33 2.94
CA VAL A 78 20.30 11.78 2.59
C VAL A 78 20.30 11.31 1.14
N PHE A 79 21.44 11.56 0.50
CA PHE A 79 21.80 10.98 -0.78
C PHE A 79 22.95 9.98 -0.58
N THR A 80 22.89 8.83 -1.25
CA THR A 80 23.89 7.76 -1.16
C THR A 80 24.33 7.24 -2.53
N THR A 81 25.61 6.92 -2.62
CA THR A 81 26.21 6.06 -3.65
C THR A 81 26.75 4.79 -2.99
N THR A 82 27.31 3.87 -3.77
CA THR A 82 27.98 2.68 -3.21
C THR A 82 29.24 3.00 -2.39
N THR A 83 29.78 4.22 -2.50
CA THR A 83 31.03 4.61 -1.84
C THR A 83 30.88 5.81 -0.90
N SER A 84 29.77 6.56 -0.99
CA SER A 84 29.58 7.80 -0.23
C SER A 84 28.14 7.99 0.23
N LYS A 85 27.97 8.84 1.24
CA LYS A 85 26.67 9.29 1.75
C LYS A 85 26.77 10.74 2.20
N ASP A 86 25.75 11.52 1.91
CA ASP A 86 25.67 12.94 2.25
C ASP A 86 24.30 13.26 2.85
N PHE A 87 24.29 13.70 4.11
CA PHE A 87 23.09 14.06 4.85
C PHE A 87 22.76 15.57 4.76
N GLY A 88 23.57 16.33 4.01
CA GLY A 88 23.46 17.78 3.96
C GLY A 88 23.54 18.41 5.35
N LYS A 89 22.44 19.03 5.80
CA LYS A 89 22.34 19.70 7.10
C LYS A 89 21.78 18.81 8.21
N LEU A 90 21.31 17.61 7.89
CA LEU A 90 20.64 16.72 8.84
C LEU A 90 21.64 15.83 9.59
N SER A 91 21.31 15.48 10.83
CA SER A 91 22.23 14.79 11.73
C SER A 91 22.36 13.29 11.41
N GLN A 92 23.62 12.82 11.34
CA GLN A 92 23.97 11.40 11.23
C GLN A 92 23.70 10.60 12.53
N ASP A 93 23.43 11.30 13.64
CA ASP A 93 23.07 10.67 14.90
C ASP A 93 21.63 10.15 14.86
N LYS A 94 20.74 10.87 14.15
CA LYS A 94 19.32 10.50 14.00
C LYS A 94 19.08 9.52 12.86
N PHE A 95 19.88 9.59 11.80
CA PHE A 95 19.66 8.83 10.58
C PHE A 95 20.88 8.01 10.18
N SER A 96 20.67 6.85 9.56
CA SER A 96 21.72 6.12 8.86
C SER A 96 21.22 5.59 7.52
N ALA A 97 22.10 5.56 6.53
CA ALA A 97 21.81 4.99 5.23
C ALA A 97 22.96 4.11 4.76
N SER A 98 22.62 3.08 3.99
CA SER A 98 23.56 2.17 3.34
C SER A 98 23.11 1.88 1.91
N LYS A 99 24.07 1.78 1.00
CA LYS A 99 23.84 1.39 -0.39
C LYS A 99 24.92 0.37 -0.77
N PRO A 100 24.70 -0.93 -0.51
CA PRO A 100 25.75 -1.93 -0.71
C PRO A 100 26.03 -2.18 -2.20
N ASP A 101 25.05 -1.95 -3.06
CA ASP A 101 25.17 -2.14 -4.51
C ASP A 101 24.36 -1.09 -5.29
N ALA A 102 24.47 -1.12 -6.62
CA ALA A 102 23.80 -0.16 -7.49
C ALA A 102 22.28 -0.20 -7.35
N ARG A 103 21.66 -1.34 -7.02
CA ARG A 103 20.21 -1.57 -7.05
C ARG A 103 19.52 -1.49 -5.71
N THR A 104 20.22 -1.78 -4.62
CA THR A 104 19.61 -1.88 -3.28
C THR A 104 20.17 -0.84 -2.32
N GLY A 105 19.38 -0.48 -1.32
CA GLY A 105 19.80 0.38 -0.23
C GLY A 105 18.84 0.35 0.95
N THR A 106 19.31 0.83 2.09
CA THR A 106 18.55 0.88 3.33
C THR A 106 18.70 2.25 3.97
N PHE A 107 17.65 2.67 4.66
CA PHE A 107 17.62 3.90 5.45
C PHE A 107 16.96 3.62 6.79
N THR A 108 17.58 4.08 7.86
CA THR A 108 17.14 3.85 9.24
C THR A 108 16.96 5.17 9.95
N VAL A 109 15.78 5.36 10.53
CA VAL A 109 15.52 6.37 11.56
C VAL A 109 15.82 5.74 12.91
N LYS A 110 16.79 6.29 13.63
CA LYS A 110 17.24 5.78 14.93
C LYS A 110 16.45 6.43 16.06
N ASN A 111 16.33 5.71 17.18
CA ASN A 111 15.76 6.20 18.43
C ASN A 111 14.44 6.95 18.19
N LEU A 112 13.42 6.23 17.72
CA LEU A 112 12.18 6.83 17.25
C LEU A 112 11.47 7.68 18.31
N GLU A 113 10.92 8.80 17.87
CA GLU A 113 10.11 9.74 18.64
C GLU A 113 8.81 10.05 17.89
N SER A 114 7.80 10.59 18.59
CA SER A 114 6.50 10.91 17.96
C SER A 114 6.62 11.85 16.76
N GLY A 115 7.63 12.73 16.75
CA GLY A 115 7.91 13.65 15.65
C GLY A 115 8.47 12.98 14.39
N ASP A 116 8.88 11.71 14.46
CA ASP A 116 9.36 10.95 13.29
C ASP A 116 8.20 10.29 12.52
N LYS A 117 6.96 10.41 12.99
CA LYS A 117 5.79 9.92 12.26
C LYS A 117 5.63 10.70 10.96
N GLY A 118 5.62 10.01 9.82
CA GLY A 118 5.51 10.65 8.51
C GLY A 118 5.63 9.69 7.33
N LEU A 119 5.70 10.28 6.14
CA LEU A 119 5.98 9.57 4.90
C LEU A 119 7.47 9.69 4.56
N TYR A 120 8.10 8.61 4.14
CA TYR A 120 9.51 8.56 3.78
C TYR A 120 9.64 8.02 2.36
N PHE A 121 10.37 8.68 1.48
CA PHE A 121 10.40 8.31 0.06
C PHE A 121 11.80 7.93 -0.39
N CYS A 122 11.91 6.83 -1.11
CA CYS A 122 13.10 6.44 -1.84
C CYS A 122 12.97 6.87 -3.30
N ALA A 123 14.05 7.45 -3.84
CA ALA A 123 14.19 7.74 -5.25
C ALA A 123 15.57 7.30 -5.74
N VAL A 124 15.69 6.98 -7.03
CA VAL A 124 16.96 6.57 -7.64
C VAL A 124 17.24 7.38 -8.89
N SER A 125 18.52 7.57 -9.21
CA SER A 125 18.88 8.26 -10.45
C SER A 125 20.23 7.86 -11.02
N GLN A 126 20.38 8.11 -12.33
CA GLN A 126 21.64 8.10 -13.06
C GLN A 126 22.46 9.40 -12.87
N HIS A 127 21.78 10.55 -12.69
CA HIS A 127 22.35 11.90 -12.50
C HIS A 127 21.49 12.73 -11.53
N SER A 128 21.71 14.04 -11.33
CA SER A 128 20.99 14.82 -10.29
C SER A 128 19.46 14.97 -10.49
N ASP A 129 18.89 14.50 -11.60
CA ASP A 129 17.44 14.53 -11.88
C ASP A 129 16.79 13.22 -11.44
N THR A 130 15.73 13.24 -10.64
CA THR A 130 15.14 12.02 -10.04
C THR A 130 13.99 11.47 -10.91
N ASP A 131 14.17 10.28 -11.50
CA ASP A 131 13.22 9.74 -12.49
C ASP A 131 12.02 8.98 -11.87
N THR A 132 12.14 8.42 -10.67
CA THR A 132 11.07 7.64 -10.02
C THR A 132 11.15 7.69 -8.48
N THR A 133 10.01 7.83 -7.80
CA THR A 133 9.89 7.86 -6.32
C THR A 133 8.79 6.91 -5.82
N THR A 134 9.03 6.25 -4.68
CA THR A 134 8.03 5.43 -3.93
C THR A 134 8.10 5.83 -2.44
N GLY A 135 7.05 5.60 -1.64
CA GLY A 135 6.98 6.01 -0.22
C GLY A 135 6.70 4.89 0.79
N THR A 136 7.21 5.03 2.01
CA THR A 136 6.90 4.29 3.24
C THR A 136 6.10 5.18 4.17
N LYS A 137 4.97 4.69 4.71
CA LYS A 137 4.31 5.32 5.86
C LYS A 137 4.90 4.77 7.16
N LEU A 138 5.61 5.62 7.92
CA LEU A 138 6.18 5.30 9.23
C LEU A 138 5.28 5.82 10.35
N THR A 139 4.84 4.92 11.23
CA THR A 139 4.10 5.26 12.45
C THR A 139 4.90 4.88 13.68
N VAL A 140 5.12 5.83 14.57
CA VAL A 140 5.67 5.56 15.91
C VAL A 140 4.51 5.22 16.84
N LEU A 141 4.55 4.03 17.44
CA LEU A 141 3.47 3.54 18.28
C LEU A 141 3.38 4.32 19.59
N ASP A 142 2.15 4.58 20.01
CA ASP A 142 1.80 5.14 21.31
C ASP A 142 1.84 4.00 22.34
N PRO A 143 2.72 4.07 23.37
CA PRO A 143 2.85 3.00 24.36
C PRO A 143 1.59 2.80 25.21
N THR A 144 0.63 3.73 25.18
CA THR A 144 -0.64 3.62 25.91
C THR A 144 -1.73 2.90 25.11
N ARG A 145 -1.51 2.64 23.81
CA ARG A 145 -2.48 1.98 22.93
C ARG A 145 -2.01 0.60 22.50
N ASN A 146 -2.95 -0.36 22.48
CA ASN A 146 -2.68 -1.71 22.00
C ASN A 146 -2.97 -1.83 20.50
N ILE A 147 -2.14 -2.60 19.80
CA ILE A 147 -2.38 -3.00 18.41
C ILE A 147 -3.68 -3.81 18.35
N SER A 148 -4.56 -3.47 17.41
CA SER A 148 -5.89 -4.06 17.30
C SER A 148 -6.34 -4.17 15.84
N SER A 149 -7.00 -5.29 15.52
CA SER A 149 -7.62 -5.52 14.21
C SER A 149 -8.91 -4.71 14.04
N PRO A 150 -9.26 -4.33 12.81
CA PRO A 150 -10.49 -3.60 12.54
C PRO A 150 -11.73 -4.46 12.74
N TYR A 151 -12.74 -3.86 13.36
CA TYR A 151 -14.12 -4.33 13.29
C TYR A 151 -14.78 -3.78 12.02
N VAL A 152 -15.32 -4.67 11.19
CA VAL A 152 -15.86 -4.35 9.86
C VAL A 152 -17.37 -4.48 9.84
N THR A 153 -18.06 -3.43 9.40
CA THR A 153 -19.50 -3.43 9.17
C THR A 153 -19.80 -2.98 7.75
N VAL A 154 -20.61 -3.75 7.02
CA VAL A 154 -21.15 -3.37 5.72
C VAL A 154 -22.58 -2.92 5.89
N LEU A 155 -22.86 -1.69 5.49
CA LEU A 155 -24.16 -1.04 5.58
C LEU A 155 -24.81 -1.02 4.19
N PRO A 156 -26.11 -1.35 4.11
CA PRO A 156 -26.85 -1.25 2.86
C PRO A 156 -27.05 0.23 2.44
N PRO A 157 -27.47 0.47 1.19
CA PRO A 157 -27.91 1.78 0.74
C PRO A 157 -29.01 2.35 1.64
N SER A 158 -28.99 3.67 1.81
CA SER A 158 -29.96 4.34 2.68
C SER A 158 -31.40 4.15 2.17
N PRO A 159 -32.42 4.13 3.06
CA PRO A 159 -33.81 4.04 2.63
C PRO A 159 -34.21 5.12 1.61
N ASN A 160 -33.69 6.34 1.76
CA ASN A 160 -33.94 7.46 0.85
C ASN A 160 -33.34 7.25 -0.54
N GLU A 161 -32.19 6.57 -0.63
CA GLU A 161 -31.58 6.18 -1.91
C GLU A 161 -32.35 5.01 -2.56
N CYS A 162 -32.92 4.13 -1.75
CA CYS A 162 -33.78 3.03 -2.19
C CYS A 162 -35.14 3.50 -2.72
N GLN A 163 -35.67 4.65 -2.25
CA GLN A 163 -36.91 5.24 -2.73
C GLN A 163 -36.81 5.87 -4.14
N LYS A 164 -35.61 6.21 -4.61
CA LYS A 164 -35.39 6.77 -5.95
C LYS A 164 -35.39 5.68 -7.03
N GLU A 165 -35.84 6.05 -8.24
CA GLU A 165 -36.13 5.19 -9.39
C GLU A 165 -35.15 4.02 -9.63
N LYS A 166 -35.67 2.98 -10.30
CA LYS A 166 -34.99 1.73 -10.69
C LYS A 166 -33.69 1.92 -11.51
N HIS A 167 -33.40 3.12 -12.02
CA HIS A 167 -32.22 3.42 -12.84
C HIS A 167 -31.10 4.17 -12.07
N VAL A 168 -31.30 4.49 -10.80
CA VAL A 168 -30.27 5.16 -9.99
C VAL A 168 -29.35 4.13 -9.36
N SER A 169 -28.06 4.41 -9.38
CA SER A 169 -27.06 3.62 -8.64
C SER A 169 -27.36 3.58 -7.14
N LYS A 170 -26.88 2.52 -6.49
CA LYS A 170 -27.03 2.27 -5.06
C LYS A 170 -25.65 2.29 -4.40
N THR A 171 -25.55 2.87 -3.22
CA THR A 171 -24.29 3.08 -2.50
C THR A 171 -24.23 2.18 -1.29
N ILE A 172 -23.27 1.26 -1.27
CA ILE A 172 -22.98 0.38 -0.14
C ILE A 172 -21.82 1.01 0.63
N VAL A 173 -21.87 0.99 1.97
CA VAL A 173 -20.82 1.60 2.80
C VAL A 173 -20.16 0.53 3.65
N CYS A 174 -18.84 0.49 3.64
CA CYS A 174 -18.02 -0.30 4.56
C CYS A 174 -17.41 0.62 5.60
N VAL A 175 -17.57 0.26 6.87
CA VAL A 175 -17.05 1.00 8.01
C VAL A 175 -16.09 0.08 8.76
N ALA A 176 -14.81 0.46 8.81
CA ALA A 176 -13.80 -0.19 9.64
C ALA A 176 -13.56 0.69 10.87
N THR A 177 -13.56 0.09 12.06
CA THR A 177 -13.47 0.81 13.35
C THR A 177 -12.59 0.06 14.34
N ARG A 178 -12.15 0.75 15.40
CA ARG A 178 -11.45 0.18 16.55
C ARG A 178 -10.14 -0.53 16.22
N PHE A 179 -9.46 -0.07 15.17
CA PHE A 179 -8.14 -0.59 14.80
C PHE A 179 -7.03 0.36 15.21
N TYR A 180 -5.86 -0.18 15.43
CA TYR A 180 -4.65 0.58 15.69
C TYR A 180 -3.44 -0.28 15.32
N PRO A 181 -2.39 0.27 14.68
CA PRO A 181 -2.27 1.62 14.08
C PRO A 181 -3.13 1.81 12.81
N ASP A 182 -3.05 2.98 12.15
CA ASP A 182 -3.90 3.35 11.00
C ASP A 182 -3.52 2.70 9.65
N HIS A 183 -2.93 1.51 9.71
CA HIS A 183 -2.40 0.78 8.56
C HIS A 183 -3.36 -0.30 8.08
N VAL A 184 -4.41 0.13 7.39
CA VAL A 184 -5.42 -0.77 6.81
C VAL A 184 -5.63 -0.49 5.33
N THR A 185 -5.88 -1.54 4.57
CA THR A 185 -6.28 -1.46 3.16
C THR A 185 -7.68 -2.02 3.01
N LEU A 186 -8.55 -1.28 2.34
CA LEU A 186 -9.94 -1.68 2.07
C LEU A 186 -10.07 -2.08 0.61
N SER A 187 -10.75 -3.20 0.38
CA SER A 187 -11.04 -3.70 -0.96
C SER A 187 -12.47 -4.23 -1.04
N TRP A 188 -13.03 -4.17 -2.25
CA TRP A 188 -14.38 -4.63 -2.51
C TRP A 188 -14.38 -5.80 -3.47
N ASP A 189 -15.36 -6.66 -3.24
CA ASP A 189 -15.61 -7.87 -3.99
C ASP A 189 -17.10 -8.02 -4.27
N ILE A 190 -17.44 -8.43 -5.50
CA ILE A 190 -18.80 -8.81 -5.90
C ILE A 190 -18.76 -10.24 -6.41
N ASP A 191 -19.45 -11.15 -5.71
CA ASP A 191 -19.51 -12.58 -6.03
C ASP A 191 -18.13 -13.26 -6.21
N GLY A 192 -17.12 -12.87 -5.43
CA GLY A 192 -15.77 -13.43 -5.50
C GLY A 192 -14.85 -12.80 -6.55
N LYS A 193 -15.32 -11.75 -7.24
CA LYS A 193 -14.50 -10.91 -8.12
C LYS A 193 -14.17 -9.55 -7.47
N ASN A 194 -12.88 -9.23 -7.35
CA ASN A 194 -12.40 -7.92 -6.90
C ASN A 194 -12.85 -6.79 -7.85
N ILE A 195 -13.34 -5.68 -7.29
CA ILE A 195 -13.83 -4.51 -8.04
C ILE A 195 -13.17 -3.24 -7.52
N ALA A 196 -12.64 -2.43 -8.45
CA ALA A 196 -12.20 -1.07 -8.19
C ALA A 196 -13.16 -0.01 -8.76
N ALA A 197 -13.98 -0.37 -9.76
CA ALA A 197 -14.92 0.56 -10.38
C ALA A 197 -16.02 0.97 -9.39
N GLY A 198 -16.25 2.28 -9.24
CA GLY A 198 -17.25 2.83 -8.32
C GLY A 198 -16.85 2.77 -6.84
N VAL A 199 -15.62 2.39 -6.52
CA VAL A 199 -15.07 2.40 -5.16
C VAL A 199 -14.49 3.78 -4.83
N ALA A 200 -14.82 4.28 -3.64
CA ALA A 200 -14.22 5.48 -3.07
C ALA A 200 -13.97 5.27 -1.56
N THR A 201 -12.70 5.27 -1.17
CA THR A 201 -12.27 5.16 0.24
C THR A 201 -11.83 6.53 0.74
N ASP A 202 -12.14 6.85 2.00
CA ASP A 202 -11.66 8.08 2.64
C ASP A 202 -10.13 8.13 2.62
N ALA A 203 -9.56 9.32 2.45
CA ALA A 203 -8.11 9.49 2.29
C ALA A 203 -7.32 9.11 3.56
N ASP A 204 -7.86 9.46 4.73
CA ASP A 204 -7.21 9.28 6.02
C ASP A 204 -8.16 8.63 7.03
N ALA A 205 -7.59 7.77 7.88
CA ALA A 205 -8.31 7.24 9.03
C ALA A 205 -8.38 8.29 10.15
N GLN A 206 -9.55 8.40 10.77
CA GLN A 206 -9.79 9.32 11.89
C GLN A 206 -9.58 8.58 13.21
N LEU A 207 -8.88 9.22 14.15
CA LEU A 207 -8.63 8.67 15.49
C LEU A 207 -9.70 9.17 16.47
N ASP A 208 -10.29 8.24 17.22
CA ASP A 208 -11.16 8.51 18.37
C ASP A 208 -10.65 7.78 19.63
N ASP A 209 -11.44 7.80 20.70
CA ASP A 209 -11.13 7.14 21.97
C ASP A 209 -11.01 5.61 21.84
N ASP A 210 -11.81 5.02 20.94
CA ASP A 210 -11.92 3.57 20.72
C ASP A 210 -10.92 3.05 19.67
N GLY A 211 -10.26 3.93 18.90
CA GLY A 211 -9.25 3.57 17.90
C GLY A 211 -9.36 4.38 16.61
N TYR A 212 -8.73 3.89 15.55
CA TYR A 212 -8.93 4.46 14.22
C TYR A 212 -10.23 3.97 13.59
N LYS A 213 -10.79 4.82 12.74
CA LYS A 213 -11.96 4.59 11.90
C LYS A 213 -11.71 5.07 10.48
N ILE A 214 -12.13 4.29 9.49
CA ILE A 214 -12.09 4.67 8.07
C ILE A 214 -13.33 4.10 7.36
N THR A 215 -13.82 4.82 6.34
CA THR A 215 -14.95 4.35 5.54
C THR A 215 -14.60 4.21 4.06
N SER A 216 -15.21 3.21 3.42
CA SER A 216 -15.16 3.00 1.98
C SER A 216 -16.57 2.85 1.44
N ARG A 217 -16.80 3.31 0.21
CA ARG A 217 -18.10 3.35 -0.45
C ARG A 217 -17.99 2.63 -1.78
N LEU A 218 -18.96 1.79 -2.10
CA LEU A 218 -19.08 1.10 -3.38
C LEU A 218 -20.40 1.49 -4.03
N ARG A 219 -20.32 2.08 -5.22
CA ARG A 219 -21.48 2.48 -6.02
C ARG A 219 -21.77 1.44 -7.11
N VAL A 220 -22.93 0.80 -7.03
CA VAL A 220 -23.36 -0.29 -7.94
C VAL A 220 -24.63 0.09 -8.70
N SER A 221 -24.96 -0.65 -9.75
CA SER A 221 -26.23 -0.49 -10.45
C SER A 221 -27.39 -0.98 -9.54
N ALA A 222 -28.57 -0.38 -9.69
CA ALA A 222 -29.77 -0.90 -9.02
C ALA A 222 -30.07 -2.35 -9.42
N GLN A 223 -29.82 -2.72 -10.68
CA GLN A 223 -30.00 -4.08 -11.16
C GLN A 223 -29.14 -5.07 -10.37
N ASP A 224 -27.86 -4.76 -10.17
CA ASP A 224 -26.97 -5.61 -9.38
C ASP A 224 -27.42 -5.71 -7.92
N TRP A 225 -27.77 -4.57 -7.31
CA TRP A 225 -28.21 -4.52 -5.92
C TRP A 225 -29.48 -5.37 -5.68
N PHE A 226 -30.44 -5.32 -6.59
CA PHE A 226 -31.70 -6.06 -6.47
C PHE A 226 -31.63 -7.50 -7.00
N THR A 227 -30.49 -7.94 -7.53
CA THR A 227 -30.31 -9.33 -7.97
C THR A 227 -30.22 -10.24 -6.75
N PRO A 228 -31.19 -11.17 -6.56
CA PRO A 228 -31.17 -12.07 -5.41
C PRO A 228 -29.92 -12.94 -5.38
N GLY A 229 -29.32 -13.10 -4.20
CA GLY A 229 -28.15 -13.95 -4.00
C GLY A 229 -26.81 -13.29 -4.34
N LYS A 230 -26.82 -12.09 -4.92
CA LYS A 230 -25.60 -11.30 -5.18
C LYS A 230 -24.95 -10.89 -3.86
N LYS A 231 -23.64 -11.15 -3.71
CA LYS A 231 -22.88 -10.87 -2.48
C LYS A 231 -21.91 -9.72 -2.70
N PHE A 232 -22.01 -8.71 -1.84
CA PHE A 232 -21.11 -7.57 -1.78
C PHE A 232 -20.25 -7.70 -0.53
N THR A 233 -18.95 -7.88 -0.71
CA THR A 233 -18.01 -8.11 0.39
C THR A 233 -17.02 -6.97 0.47
N CYS A 234 -16.84 -6.41 1.67
CA CYS A 234 -15.75 -5.51 1.97
C CYS A 234 -14.71 -6.27 2.79
N THR A 235 -13.47 -6.29 2.31
CA THR A 235 -12.33 -6.89 2.99
C THR A 235 -11.42 -5.78 3.49
N VAL A 236 -11.14 -5.79 4.79
CA VAL A 236 -10.19 -4.88 5.43
C VAL A 236 -8.98 -5.67 5.85
N THR A 237 -7.86 -5.39 5.21
CA THR A 237 -6.58 -6.03 5.52
C THR A 237 -5.78 -5.08 6.40
N ALA A 238 -5.58 -5.46 7.66
CA ALA A 238 -4.56 -4.82 8.49
C ALA A 238 -3.21 -5.43 8.14
N CYS A 239 -2.22 -4.58 7.88
CA CYS A 239 -0.84 -5.08 7.92
C CYS A 239 -0.52 -5.35 9.39
N MET A 240 -0.04 -6.54 9.71
CA MET A 240 0.55 -6.85 11.02
C MET A 240 1.98 -7.30 10.80
N GLU A 241 2.90 -6.92 11.68
CA GLU A 241 4.30 -7.28 11.54
C GLU A 241 4.41 -8.75 11.89
N SER A 242 5.04 -9.54 11.02
CA SER A 242 5.48 -10.88 11.38
C SER A 242 6.57 -10.73 12.44
N SER A 243 6.21 -11.02 13.69
CA SER A 243 7.12 -11.17 14.83
C SER A 243 8.24 -12.17 14.55
#